data_AF-A0A0H5Q029-F1
#
_entry.id   AF-A0A0H5Q029-F1
#
_cell.length_a   1.000
_cell.length_b   1.000
_cell.length_c   1.000
_cell.angle_alpha   90.00
_cell.angle_beta   90.00
_cell.angle_gamma   90.00
#
_symmetry.space_group_name_H-M   'P 1'
#
loop_
_entity.id
_entity.type
_entity.pdbx_description
1 polymer ?
#
loop_
_entity_poly.entity_id
_entity_poly.type
_entity_poly.pdbx_seq_one_letter_code
_entity_poly.pdbx_strand_id
1 'polypeptide(L)'
;MNVQRVIVATSVSVRKTGCYWSVSLIETYCESTIAGGKMHRQFTDYDDLTQDEARDVLEMIVTGPIAGDDLVTREMQLALL
;
A
#
# COMPACT_ATOMS: atom_id res chain seq x y z
N MET A 1 -15.31 -17.61 11.81
CA MET A 1 -15.87 -16.72 10.77
C MET A 1 -14.69 -16.22 9.94
N ASN A 2 -14.65 -16.48 8.63
CA ASN A 2 -13.61 -15.92 7.77
C ASN A 2 -13.94 -14.45 7.52
N VAL A 3 -13.09 -13.56 8.02
CA VAL A 3 -13.11 -12.12 7.67
C VAL A 3 -12.26 -11.99 6.42
N GLN A 4 -12.85 -11.55 5.32
CA GLN A 4 -12.09 -11.25 4.11
C GLN A 4 -11.60 -9.80 4.21
N ARG A 5 -10.28 -9.62 4.09
CA ARG A 5 -9.65 -8.31 3.95
C ARG A 5 -9.32 -8.08 2.48
N VAL A 6 -9.93 -7.06 1.88
CA VAL A 6 -9.68 -6.66 0.49
C VAL A 6 -9.12 -5.25 0.52
N ILE A 7 -7.88 -5.07 0.05
CA ILE A 7 -7.31 -3.73 -0.12
C ILE A 7 -8.01 -3.07 -1.31
N VAL A 8 -8.56 -1.89 -1.10
CA VAL A 8 -9.31 -1.13 -2.12
C VAL A 8 -8.52 0.06 -2.65
N ALA A 9 -7.57 0.56 -1.87
CA ALA A 9 -6.70 1.66 -2.28
C ALA A 9 -5.41 1.65 -1.48
N THR A 10 -4.32 1.96 -2.15
CA THR A 10 -3.00 2.15 -1.54
C THR A 10 -2.48 3.52 -1.96
N SER A 11 -1.96 4.28 -1.00
CA SER A 11 -1.35 5.58 -1.25
C SER A 11 0.03 5.63 -0.61
N VAL A 12 1.00 6.19 -1.34
CA VAL A 12 2.35 6.40 -0.84
C VAL A 12 2.63 7.89 -0.83
N SER A 13 3.09 8.40 0.30
CA SER A 13 3.57 9.77 0.44
C SER A 13 5.06 9.75 0.73
N VAL A 14 5.82 10.58 0.02
CA VAL A 14 7.25 10.73 0.23
C VAL A 14 7.53 12.19 0.58
N ARG A 15 8.28 12.41 1.65
CA ARG A 15 8.66 13.74 2.13
C ARG A 15 10.16 13.79 2.36
N LYS A 16 10.78 14.93 2.04
CA LYS A 16 12.18 15.22 2.38
C LYS A 16 12.24 16.34 3.42
N THR A 17 12.98 16.14 4.50
CA THR A 17 13.24 17.13 5.54
C THR A 17 14.73 17.23 5.78
N GLY A 18 15.36 18.30 5.27
CA GLY A 18 16.82 18.44 5.30
C GLY A 18 17.50 17.33 4.50
N CYS A 19 18.33 16.53 5.18
CA CYS A 19 19.04 15.38 4.59
C CYS A 19 18.26 14.06 4.73
N TYR A 20 17.14 14.05 5.44
CA TYR A 20 16.36 12.86 5.73
C TYR A 20 15.12 12.78 4.87
N TRP A 21 14.63 11.56 4.68
CA TRP A 21 13.42 11.23 3.95
C TRP A 21 12.46 10.48 4.86
N SER A 22 11.17 10.68 4.59
CA SER A 22 10.07 9.94 5.18
C SER A 22 9.23 9.34 4.07
N VAL A 23 8.85 8.07 4.20
CA VAL A 23 7.92 7.37 3.32
C VAL A 23 6.75 6.87 4.15
N SER A 24 5.53 7.28 3.80
CA SER A 24 4.30 6.82 4.44
C SER A 24 3.49 5.98 3.47
N LEU A 25 3.16 4.75 3.85
CA LEU A 25 2.27 3.85 3.14
C LEU A 25 0.91 3.86 3.85
N ILE A 26 -0.15 4.15 3.09
CA ILE A 26 -1.53 4.16 3.57
C ILE A 26 -2.31 3.14 2.79
N GLU A 27 -2.75 2.07 3.46
CA GLU A 27 -3.58 1.02 2.90
C GLU A 27 -5.01 1.19 3.39
N THR A 28 -5.94 1.41 2.46
CA THR A 28 -7.37 1.37 2.74
C THR A 28 -7.90 0.01 2.37
N TYR A 29 -8.54 -0.68 3.31
CA TYR A 29 -9.09 -2.01 3.09
C TYR A 29 -10.52 -2.12 3.61
N CYS A 30 -11.29 -2.99 2.95
CA CYS A 30 -12.60 -3.41 3.43
C CYS A 30 -12.41 -4.73 4.19
N GLU A 31 -12.86 -4.77 5.45
CA GLU A 31 -13.10 -6.03 6.16
C GLU A 31 -14.56 -6.40 5.99
N SER A 32 -14.82 -7.47 5.23
CA SER A 32 -16.17 -7.96 4.98
C SER A 32 -16.43 -9.26 5.72
N THR A 33 -17.59 -9.29 6.37
CA THR A 33 -18.23 -10.51 6.87
C THR A 33 -19.55 -10.70 6.14
N ILE A 34 -20.14 -11.91 6.20
CA ILE A 34 -21.46 -12.21 5.59
C ILE A 34 -22.57 -11.25 6.09
N ALA A 35 -22.37 -10.61 7.25
CA ALA A 35 -23.33 -9.68 7.87
C ALA A 35 -23.05 -8.19 7.60
N GLY A 36 -21.99 -7.84 6.87
CA GLY A 36 -21.64 -6.45 6.54
C GLY A 36 -20.14 -6.20 6.39
N GLY A 37 -19.80 -5.08 5.75
CA GLY A 37 -18.42 -4.64 5.53
C GLY A 37 -18.10 -3.32 6.22
N LYS A 38 -16.88 -3.19 6.72
CA LYS A 38 -16.34 -1.95 7.29
C LYS A 38 -15.09 -1.53 6.53
N MET A 39 -14.95 -0.22 6.33
CA MET A 39 -13.76 0.39 5.74
C MET A 39 -12.76 0.73 6.84
N HIS A 40 -11.51 0.35 6.62
CA HIS A 40 -10.38 0.58 7.51
C HIS A 40 -9.23 1.24 6.76
N ARG A 41 -8.36 1.93 7.51
CA ARG A 41 -7.10 2.48 7.02
C ARG A 41 -5.97 2.02 7.92
N GLN A 42 -4.91 1.49 7.33
CA GLN A 42 -3.65 1.18 7.99
C GLN A 42 -2.58 2.13 7.49
N PHE A 43 -1.78 2.62 8.43
CA PHE A 43 -0.69 3.55 8.18
C PHE A 43 0.61 2.88 8.60
N THR A 44 1.59 2.91 7.71
CA THR A 44 2.95 2.43 7.96
C THR A 44 3.91 3.54 7.57
N ASP A 45 4.63 4.07 8.55
CA ASP A 45 5.55 5.19 8.36
C ASP A 45 7.00 4.71 8.50
N TYR A 46 7.85 5.16 7.57
CA TYR A 46 9.29 4.95 7.55
C TYR A 46 9.96 6.32 7.58
N ASP A 47 10.56 6.69 8.70
CA ASP A 47 11.15 8.01 8.93
C ASP A 47 12.68 7.96 9.02
N ASP A 48 13.29 9.15 9.01
CA ASP A 48 14.73 9.37 9.17
C ASP A 48 15.62 8.59 8.17
N LEU A 49 15.08 8.32 6.97
CA LEU A 49 15.76 7.56 5.94
C LEU A 49 16.82 8.41 5.23
N THR A 50 17.96 7.80 4.91
CA THR A 50 18.84 8.30 3.86
C THR A 50 18.15 8.18 2.49
N GLN A 51 18.73 8.83 1.47
CA GLN A 51 18.19 8.75 0.12
C GLN A 51 18.18 7.31 -0.44
N ASP A 52 19.22 6.54 -0.16
CA ASP A 52 19.33 5.15 -0.62
C ASP A 52 18.33 4.26 0.12
N GLU A 53 18.18 4.42 1.44
CA GLU A 53 17.16 3.68 2.22
C GLU A 53 15.74 4.03 1.77
N ALA A 54 15.44 5.30 1.47
CA ALA A 54 14.15 5.70 0.94
C ALA A 54 13.85 5.05 -0.42
N ARG A 55 14.87 4.88 -1.26
CA ARG A 55 14.74 4.17 -2.53
C ARG A 55 14.45 2.69 -2.31
N ASP A 56 15.17 2.03 -1.41
CA ASP A 56 14.97 0.61 -1.10
C ASP A 56 13.56 0.36 -0.52
N VAL A 57 13.07 1.24 0.36
CA VAL A 57 11.71 1.18 0.90
C VAL A 57 10.67 1.33 -0.22
N LEU A 58 10.85 2.28 -1.14
CA LEU A 58 9.95 2.44 -2.28
C LEU A 58 9.97 1.24 -3.21
N GLU A 59 11.15 0.67 -3.48
CA GLU A 59 11.28 -0.55 -4.28
C GLU A 59 10.59 -1.73 -3.60
N MET A 60 10.76 -1.91 -2.29
CA MET A 60 10.05 -2.91 -1.49
C MET A 60 8.54 -2.71 -1.53
N ILE A 61 8.03 -1.48 -1.48
CA ILE A 61 6.58 -1.21 -1.54
C ILE A 61 6.01 -1.57 -2.93
N VAL A 62 6.76 -1.31 -4.00
CA VAL A 62 6.32 -1.56 -5.38
C VAL A 62 6.49 -3.03 -5.78
N THR A 63 7.55 -3.70 -5.30
CA THR A 63 7.91 -5.08 -5.67
C THR A 63 7.47 -6.12 -4.65
N GLY A 64 7.19 -5.70 -3.42
CA GLY A 64 6.59 -6.54 -2.40
C GLY A 64 5.25 -7.10 -2.88
N PRO A 65 4.75 -8.18 -2.26
CA PRO A 65 3.44 -8.69 -2.59
C PRO A 65 2.44 -7.56 -2.34
N ILE A 66 1.95 -6.95 -3.42
CA ILE A 66 0.83 -6.03 -3.35
C ILE A 66 -0.27 -6.85 -2.68
N ALA A 67 -0.63 -6.54 -1.44
CA ALA A 67 -1.70 -7.24 -0.76
C ALA A 67 -3.00 -6.94 -1.54
N GLY A 68 -3.34 -7.82 -2.48
CA GLY A 68 -4.30 -7.57 -3.55
C GLY A 68 -4.00 -8.34 -4.86
N ASP A 69 -2.76 -8.75 -5.08
CA ASP A 69 -2.35 -9.41 -6.35
C ASP A 69 -2.87 -10.85 -6.51
N ASP A 70 -3.43 -11.45 -5.45
CA ASP A 70 -4.16 -12.72 -5.53
C ASP A 70 -5.65 -12.57 -5.90
N LEU A 71 -6.17 -11.35 -6.09
CA LEU A 71 -7.62 -11.16 -6.34
C LEU A 71 -7.99 -10.42 -7.63
N VAL A 72 -7.08 -9.70 -8.28
CA VAL A 72 -7.37 -9.07 -9.59
C VAL A 72 -6.19 -9.27 -10.54
N THR A 73 -5.94 -10.52 -10.89
CA THR A 73 -5.14 -10.85 -12.05
C THR A 73 -5.70 -10.09 -13.27
N ARG A 74 -4.82 -9.45 -14.05
CA ARG A 74 -4.95 -9.21 -15.51
C ARG A 74 -5.75 -8.03 -16.09
N GLU A 75 -6.63 -7.30 -15.40
CA GLU A 75 -7.44 -6.30 -16.12
C GLU A 75 -6.81 -4.91 -16.33
N MET A 76 -5.73 -4.54 -15.61
CA MET A 76 -5.11 -3.21 -15.78
C MET A 76 -3.79 -3.20 -16.56
N GLN A 77 -3.53 -4.26 -17.34
CA GLN A 77 -2.47 -4.26 -18.37
C GLN A 77 -2.92 -3.65 -19.72
N LEU A 78 -4.15 -3.16 -19.86
CA LEU A 78 -4.70 -2.69 -21.15
C LEU A 78 -5.30 -1.27 -21.16
N ALA A 79 -5.12 -0.47 -20.11
CA ALA A 79 -5.53 0.95 -20.13
C ALA A 79 -4.38 1.92 -20.49
N LEU A 80 -3.40 1.43 -21.26
CA LEU A 80 -2.44 2.24 -22.01
C LEU A 80 -2.67 2.00 -23.50
N LEU A 81 -3.55 2.81 -24.11
CA LEU A 81 -3.52 3.29 -25.50
C LEU A 81 -4.20 4.66 -25.57
#